data_AF-A0A966TQZ0-F1
#
_entry.id   AF-A0A966TQZ0-F1
#
_cell.length_a   1.000
_cell.length_b   1.000
_cell.length_c   1.000
_cell.angle_alpha   90.00
_cell.angle_beta   90.00
_cell.angle_gamma   90.00
#
_symmetry.space_group_name_H-M   'P 1'
#
loop_
_entity.id
_entity.type
_entity.pdbx_description
1 polymer ?
#
loop_
_entity_poly.entity_id
_entity_poly.type
_entity_poly.pdbx_seq_one_letter_code
_entity_poly.pdbx_strand_id
1 'polypeptide(L)'
;TSHNDPTAHAEVSAIRAACEQVSDFSLAGSVIYTSCEPCPMCLGAIWWSRIDAIYFASTRDDAARAGFDDAALYREVSLALPERQLPLLRYALPEAEDLMSAWLQKDDKIPY
;
A
#
# COMPACT_ATOMS: atom_id res chain seq x y z
N THR A 1 3.07 14.13 -9.05
CA THR A 1 3.60 15.35 -8.38
C THR A 1 2.66 16.55 -8.40
N SER A 2 1.59 16.55 -9.21
CA SER A 2 0.69 17.71 -9.41
C SER A 2 -0.07 18.20 -8.17
N HIS A 3 -0.09 17.45 -7.07
CA HIS A 3 -0.77 17.82 -5.82
C HIS A 3 0.17 17.92 -4.61
N ASN A 4 1.49 17.87 -4.82
CA ASN A 4 2.48 17.75 -3.74
C ASN A 4 2.21 16.56 -2.79
N ASP A 5 1.47 15.55 -3.26
CA ASP A 5 1.21 14.29 -2.56
C ASP A 5 2.05 13.18 -3.23
N PRO A 6 3.10 12.65 -2.58
CA PRO A 6 3.88 11.54 -3.13
C PRO A 6 3.11 10.21 -3.13
N THR A 7 1.98 10.12 -2.41
CA THR A 7 1.12 8.92 -2.39
C THR A 7 0.09 8.90 -3.52
N ALA A 8 -0.08 10.02 -4.24
CA ALA A 8 -1.05 10.19 -5.32
C ALA A 8 -0.61 9.49 -6.64
N HIS A 9 -0.30 8.19 -6.53
CA HIS A 9 -0.16 7.30 -7.68
C HIS A 9 -1.54 7.02 -8.29
N ALA A 10 -1.55 6.53 -9.53
CA ALA A 10 -2.79 6.31 -10.28
C ALA A 10 -3.72 5.33 -9.55
N GLU A 11 -3.16 4.25 -9.02
CA GLU A 11 -3.88 3.20 -8.31
C GLU A 11 -4.46 3.71 -6.99
N VAL A 12 -3.66 4.43 -6.19
CA VAL A 12 -4.13 5.01 -4.91
C VAL A 12 -5.24 6.02 -5.16
N SER A 13 -5.09 6.87 -6.18
CA SER A 13 -6.10 7.88 -6.53
C SER A 13 -7.40 7.23 -7.02
N ALA A 14 -7.30 6.17 -7.83
CA ALA A 14 -8.46 5.43 -8.30
C ALA A 14 -9.19 4.70 -7.16
N ILE A 15 -8.45 4.09 -6.22
CA ILE A 15 -9.00 3.45 -5.02
C ILE A 15 -9.74 4.48 -4.16
N ARG A 16 -9.12 5.63 -3.87
CA ARG A 16 -9.75 6.70 -3.08
C ARG A 16 -11.08 7.15 -3.70
N ALA A 17 -11.08 7.43 -5.01
CA ALA A 17 -12.29 7.83 -5.73
C ALA A 17 -13.37 6.74 -5.75
N ALA A 18 -12.99 5.47 -5.90
CA ALA A 18 -13.92 4.35 -5.91
C ALA A 18 -14.57 4.15 -4.52
N CYS A 19 -13.77 4.17 -3.45
CA CYS A 19 -14.26 4.08 -2.08
C CYS A 19 -15.25 5.21 -1.74
N GLU A 20 -14.93 6.45 -2.13
CA GLU A 20 -15.85 7.59 -1.97
C GLU A 20 -17.18 7.36 -2.70
N GLN A 21 -17.10 6.89 -3.95
CA GLN A 21 -18.27 6.65 -4.80
C GLN A 21 -19.21 5.58 -4.22
N VAL A 22 -18.67 4.51 -3.63
CA VAL A 22 -19.47 3.43 -3.03
C VAL A 22 -19.77 3.66 -1.54
N SER A 23 -19.18 4.69 -0.94
CA SER A 23 -19.27 4.98 0.49
C SER A 23 -18.84 3.80 1.38
N ASP A 24 -17.83 3.06 0.95
CA ASP A 24 -17.24 1.90 1.64
C ASP A 24 -15.72 1.88 1.43
N PHE A 25 -14.97 1.38 2.41
CA PHE A 25 -13.53 1.17 2.32
C PHE A 25 -13.18 -0.11 1.53
N SER A 26 -14.12 -1.05 1.43
CA SER A 26 -13.97 -2.31 0.70
C SER A 26 -14.44 -2.15 -0.75
N LEU A 27 -13.63 -2.64 -1.68
CA LEU A 27 -13.91 -2.76 -3.10
C LEU A 27 -13.94 -4.24 -3.52
N ALA A 28 -14.27 -5.14 -2.61
CA ALA A 28 -14.44 -6.58 -2.89
C ALA A 28 -15.39 -6.82 -4.08
N GLY A 29 -15.08 -7.79 -4.92
CA GLY A 29 -15.80 -8.02 -6.18
C GLY A 29 -15.38 -7.10 -7.33
N SER A 30 -14.48 -6.14 -7.10
CA SER A 30 -13.95 -5.26 -8.13
C SER A 30 -12.65 -5.79 -8.72
N VAL A 31 -12.29 -5.25 -9.89
CA VAL A 31 -11.02 -5.48 -10.57
C VAL A 31 -10.37 -4.13 -10.85
N ILE A 32 -9.07 -4.01 -10.62
CA ILE A 32 -8.30 -2.82 -10.98
C ILE A 32 -7.47 -3.06 -12.24
N TYR A 33 -7.52 -2.09 -13.15
CA TYR A 33 -6.70 -2.03 -14.34
C TYR A 33 -5.71 -0.87 -14.18
N THR A 34 -4.42 -1.15 -14.32
CA THR A 34 -3.34 -0.16 -14.19
C THR A 34 -2.42 -0.21 -15.42
N SER A 35 -1.81 0.92 -15.77
CA SER A 35 -0.90 1.01 -16.91
C SER A 35 0.48 0.38 -16.63
N CYS A 36 0.83 0.20 -15.36
CA CYS A 36 2.09 -0.39 -14.92
C CYS A 36 1.87 -1.30 -13.70
N GLU A 37 2.71 -2.32 -13.55
CA GLU A 37 2.76 -3.17 -12.37
C GLU A 37 2.80 -2.30 -11.09
N PRO A 38 1.88 -2.49 -10.13
CA PRO A 38 1.82 -1.64 -8.95
C PRO A 38 3.12 -1.68 -8.13
N CYS A 39 3.62 -0.50 -7.75
CA CYS A 39 4.71 -0.40 -6.79
C CYS A 39 4.29 -0.96 -5.41
N PRO A 40 5.22 -1.24 -4.47
CA PRO A 40 4.87 -1.80 -3.16
C PRO A 40 3.81 -1.02 -2.38
N MET A 41 3.81 0.31 -2.47
CA MET A 41 2.77 1.16 -1.86
C MET A 41 1.39 0.90 -2.50
N CYS A 42 1.32 0.89 -3.83
CA CYS A 42 0.08 0.70 -4.56
C CYS A 42 -0.46 -0.72 -4.40
N LEU A 43 0.43 -1.73 -4.43
CA LEU A 43 0.06 -3.11 -4.15
C LEU A 43 -0.54 -3.26 -2.74
N GLY A 44 0.06 -2.60 -1.73
CA GLY A 44 -0.50 -2.54 -0.39
C GLY A 44 -1.88 -1.87 -0.34
N ALA A 45 -2.08 -0.76 -1.05
CA ALA A 45 -3.38 -0.09 -1.13
C ALA A 45 -4.46 -0.97 -1.79
N ILE A 46 -4.11 -1.68 -2.87
CA ILE A 46 -4.99 -2.66 -3.53
C ILE A 46 -5.36 -3.79 -2.55
N TRP A 47 -4.38 -4.32 -1.81
CA TRP A 47 -4.61 -5.36 -0.81
C TRP A 47 -5.60 -4.91 0.27
N TRP A 48 -5.39 -3.73 0.86
CA TRP A 48 -6.25 -3.21 1.93
C TRP A 48 -7.66 -2.88 1.47
N SER A 49 -7.83 -2.54 0.18
CA SER A 49 -9.14 -2.26 -0.42
C SER A 49 -9.88 -3.50 -0.90
N ARG A 50 -9.37 -4.72 -0.70
CA ARG A 50 -10.05 -5.99 -1.03
C ARG A 50 -10.34 -6.22 -2.50
N ILE A 51 -9.66 -5.53 -3.40
CA ILE A 51 -9.84 -5.74 -4.84
C ILE A 51 -9.41 -7.16 -5.21
N ASP A 52 -10.24 -7.86 -6.00
CA ASP A 52 -10.08 -9.30 -6.25
C ASP A 52 -8.98 -9.62 -7.28
N ALA A 53 -8.74 -8.72 -8.23
CA ALA A 53 -7.76 -8.93 -9.29
C ALA A 53 -7.12 -7.63 -9.79
N ILE A 54 -5.87 -7.76 -10.24
CA ILE A 54 -5.06 -6.68 -10.82
C ILE A 54 -4.70 -7.09 -12.25
N TYR A 55 -5.01 -6.23 -13.21
CA TYR A 55 -4.50 -6.32 -14.58
C TYR A 55 -3.56 -5.15 -14.82
N PHE A 56 -2.36 -5.42 -15.32
CA PHE A 56 -1.36 -4.39 -15.61
C PHE A 56 -0.74 -4.59 -17.00
N ALA A 57 -0.24 -3.50 -17.59
CA ALA A 57 0.36 -3.51 -18.93
C ALA A 57 1.90 -3.51 -18.90
N SER A 58 2.51 -2.44 -18.38
CA SER A 58 3.98 -2.31 -18.28
C SER A 58 4.52 -2.97 -17.01
N THR A 59 5.74 -3.49 -17.03
CA THR A 59 6.37 -4.16 -15.87
C THR A 59 7.11 -3.18 -14.96
N ARG A 60 7.46 -3.60 -13.74
CA ARG A 60 8.36 -2.81 -12.87
C ARG A 60 9.73 -2.54 -13.50
N ASP A 61 10.21 -3.40 -14.38
CA ASP A 61 11.48 -3.24 -15.07
C ASP A 61 11.39 -2.15 -16.15
N ASP A 62 10.23 -2.03 -16.81
CA ASP A 62 9.94 -0.91 -17.71
C ASP A 62 9.90 0.42 -16.95
N ALA A 63 9.28 0.44 -15.77
CA ALA A 63 9.28 1.61 -14.88
C ALA A 63 10.71 1.96 -14.41
N ALA A 64 11.50 0.97 -14.00
CA ALA A 64 12.90 1.18 -13.60
C ALA A 64 13.76 1.76 -14.73
N ARG A 65 13.58 1.26 -15.96
CA ARG A 65 14.25 1.83 -17.15
C ARG A 65 13.84 3.27 -17.43
N ALA A 66 12.60 3.65 -17.09
CA ALA A 66 12.12 5.02 -17.19
C ALA A 66 12.58 5.93 -16.04
N GLY A 67 13.34 5.39 -15.07
CA GLY A 67 13.92 6.14 -13.96
C GLY A 67 13.04 6.17 -12.70
N PHE A 68 12.05 5.28 -12.58
CA PHE A 68 11.27 5.13 -11.36
C PHE A 68 11.86 4.07 -10.41
N ASP A 69 11.62 4.25 -9.11
CA ASP A 69 12.23 3.43 -8.05
C ASP A 69 11.44 2.15 -7.70
N ASP A 70 10.41 1.78 -8.48
CA ASP A 70 9.51 0.66 -8.18
C ASP A 70 10.27 -0.65 -7.87
N ALA A 71 11.20 -1.02 -8.75
CA ALA A 71 12.01 -2.21 -8.58
C ALA A 71 12.99 -2.11 -7.39
N ALA A 72 13.50 -0.90 -7.10
CA ALA A 72 14.35 -0.66 -5.94
C ALA A 72 13.58 -0.78 -4.63
N LEU A 73 12.36 -0.22 -4.58
CA LEU A 73 11.49 -0.32 -3.42
C LEU A 73 11.05 -1.75 -3.16
N TYR A 74 10.77 -2.55 -4.20
CA TYR A 74 10.49 -3.98 -4.05
C TYR A 74 11.65 -4.75 -3.40
N ARG A 75 12.90 -4.39 -3.71
CA ARG A 75 14.08 -4.96 -3.04
C ARG A 75 14.17 -4.48 -1.60
N GLU A 76 14.00 -3.18 -1.36
CA GLU A 76 14.09 -2.59 -0.02
C GLU A 76 13.10 -3.24 0.98
N VAL A 77 11.85 -3.48 0.57
CA VAL A 77 10.84 -4.08 1.46
C VAL A 77 11.12 -5.55 1.79
N SER A 78 11.88 -6.27 0.95
CA SER A 78 12.23 -7.68 1.18
C SER A 78 13.49 -7.87 2.04
N LEU A 79 14.28 -6.81 2.25
CA LEU A 79 15.44 -6.82 3.14
C LEU A 79 15.04 -6.97 4.61
N ALA A 80 15.93 -7.60 5.40
CA ALA A 80 15.79 -7.61 6.85
C ALA A 80 15.89 -6.16 7.39
N LEU A 81 15.24 -5.88 8.53
CA LEU A 81 15.19 -4.52 9.08
C LEU A 81 16.56 -3.82 9.20
N PRO A 82 17.64 -4.49 9.63
CA PRO A 82 18.96 -3.86 9.72
C PRO A 82 19.64 -3.58 8.38
N GLU A 83 19.17 -4.19 7.30
CA GLU A 83 19.76 -4.12 5.95
C GLU A 83 19.10 -3.05 5.07
N ARG A 84 17.96 -2.51 5.52
CA ARG A 84 17.22 -1.45 4.83
C ARG A 84 18.03 -0.16 4.79
N GLN A 85 17.99 0.52 3.65
CA GLN A 85 18.57 1.86 3.49
C GLN A 85 17.89 2.89 4.39
N LEU A 86 16.57 2.77 4.57
CA LEU A 86 15.83 3.57 5.53
C LEU A 86 15.89 2.87 6.91
N PRO A 87 16.58 3.44 7.92
CA PRO A 87 16.72 2.77 9.21
C PRO A 87 15.36 2.61 9.90
N LEU A 88 14.94 1.36 10.12
CA LEU A 88 13.78 1.04 10.94
C LEU A 88 14.25 0.69 12.36
N LEU A 89 14.24 1.69 13.23
CA LEU A 89 14.71 1.56 14.61
C LEU A 89 13.54 1.19 15.53
N ARG A 90 13.56 -0.03 16.09
CA ARG A 90 12.58 -0.44 17.09
C ARG A 90 12.93 0.18 18.44
N TYR A 91 12.04 1.04 18.95
CA TYR A 91 12.10 1.54 20.31
C TYR A 91 11.15 0.72 21.20
N ALA A 92 11.68 0.13 22.28
CA ALA A 92 10.87 -0.67 23.20
C ALA A 92 10.15 0.27 24.19
N LEU A 93 8.85 0.46 23.96
CA LEU A 93 7.94 1.15 24.87
C LEU A 93 7.08 0.08 25.58
N PRO A 94 7.15 -0.04 26.92
CA PRO A 94 6.32 -0.98 27.67
C PRO A 94 4.83 -0.87 27.34
N GLU A 95 4.34 0.36 27.12
CA GLU A 95 2.94 0.68 26.84
C GLU A 95 2.55 0.44 25.37
N ALA A 96 3.48 0.07 24.48
CA ALA A 96 3.16 -0.18 23.07
C ALA A 96 2.22 -1.39 22.91
N GLU A 97 2.29 -2.36 23.82
CA GLU A 97 1.37 -3.51 23.84
C GLU A 97 -0.06 -3.09 24.20
N ASP A 98 -0.23 -1.99 24.95
CA ASP A 98 -1.55 -1.49 25.34
C ASP A 98 -2.35 -0.99 24.13
N LEU A 99 -1.67 -0.41 23.13
CA LEU A 99 -2.33 0.07 21.90
C LEU A 99 -2.95 -1.08 21.11
N MET A 100 -2.22 -2.18 20.95
CA MET A 100 -2.74 -3.36 20.26
C MET A 100 -3.78 -4.09 21.12
N SER A 101 -3.59 -4.14 22.43
CA SER A 101 -4.57 -4.70 23.37
C SER A 101 -5.90 -3.95 23.34
N ALA A 102 -5.86 -2.61 23.29
CA ALA A 102 -7.05 -1.77 23.16
C ALA A 102 -7.81 -2.05 21.86
N TRP A 103 -7.09 -2.21 20.73
CA TRP A 103 -7.72 -2.62 19.47
C TRP A 103 -8.35 -4.02 19.57
N LEU A 104 -7.66 -4.98 20.20
CA LEU A 104 -8.18 -6.33 20.42
C LEU A 104 -9.45 -6.35 21.28
N GLN A 105 -9.62 -5.40 22.20
CA GLN A 105 -10.81 -5.26 23.05
C GLN A 105 -11.95 -4.45 22.41
N LYS A 106 -11.72 -3.76 21.29
CA LYS A 106 -12.76 -3.01 20.59
C LYS A 106 -13.78 -3.95 19.96
N ASP A 107 -15.05 -3.86 20.37
CA ASP A 107 -16.12 -4.77 19.91
C ASP A 107 -16.56 -4.50 18.46
N ASP A 108 -16.54 -3.24 18.03
CA ASP A 108 -16.96 -2.76 16.71
C ASP A 108 -15.77 -2.56 15.75
N LYS A 109 -14.64 -3.23 16.00
CA LYS A 109 -13.50 -3.15 15.07
C LYS A 109 -13.84 -3.82 13.74
N ILE A 110 -13.39 -3.21 12.66
CA ILE A 110 -13.42 -3.82 11.34
C ILE A 110 -12.08 -4.55 11.17
N PRO A 111 -12.10 -5.90 11.02
CA PRO A 111 -10.88 -6.64 10.76
C PRO A 111 -10.36 -6.31 9.36
N TYR A 112 -9.03 -6.31 9.23
CA TYR A 112 -8.37 -6.23 7.93
C TYR A 112 -7.62 -7.53 7.60
#